data_AF-A0A3B8KYG9-F1
#
_entry.id   AF-A0A3B8KYG9-F1
#
_cell.length_a   1.000
_cell.length_b   1.000
_cell.length_c   1.000
_cell.angle_alpha   90.00
_cell.angle_beta   90.00
_cell.angle_gamma   90.00
#
_symmetry.space_group_name_H-M   'P 1'
#
loop_
_entity.id
_entity.type
_entity.pdbx_description
1 polymer ?
#
loop_
_entity_poly.entity_id
_entity_poly.type
_entity_poly.pdbx_seq_one_letter_code
_entity_poly.pdbx_strand_id
1 'polypeptide(L)'
;DWQEIGSPWTIVDGHLHNQNQSQNGKQSRYECTQLPPRDFVATSKFQITGGNTRSIGLCFDISKPGQFNVYISPSGQQISLAQTFNGKNTYPGRGKQAVKNGEIYEVTIAVRDRLVNAWV
;
A
#
# COMPACT_ATOMS: atom_id res chain seq x y z
N ASP A 1 9.38 9.38 -13.72
CA ASP A 1 9.24 8.05 -14.33
C ASP A 1 8.81 7.03 -13.28
N TRP A 2 8.25 5.91 -13.70
CA TRP A 2 7.73 4.85 -12.81
C TRP A 2 8.34 3.51 -13.19
N GLN A 3 8.44 2.60 -12.23
CA GLN A 3 8.95 1.24 -12.46
C GLN A 3 8.14 0.17 -11.74
N GLU A 4 8.12 -1.03 -12.32
CA GLU A 4 7.48 -2.22 -11.77
C GLU A 4 8.48 -3.04 -10.94
N ILE A 5 8.08 -3.40 -9.73
CA ILE A 5 8.82 -4.30 -8.84
C ILE A 5 7.95 -5.53 -8.56
N GLY A 6 8.49 -6.72 -8.76
CA GLY A 6 7.82 -7.98 -8.43
C GLY A 6 6.95 -8.49 -9.57
N SER A 7 5.69 -8.82 -9.27
CA SER A 7 4.73 -9.29 -10.28
C SER A 7 4.34 -8.14 -11.22
N PRO A 8 4.03 -8.43 -12.51
CA PRO A 8 3.73 -7.41 -13.50
C PRO A 8 2.53 -6.52 -13.11
N TRP A 9 2.58 -5.27 -13.55
CA TRP A 9 1.45 -4.36 -13.49
C TRP A 9 0.94 -4.10 -14.91
N THR A 10 -0.38 -4.05 -15.09
CA THR A 10 -0.99 -3.80 -16.39
C THR A 10 -2.04 -2.71 -16.28
N ILE A 11 -2.21 -1.93 -17.35
CA ILE A 11 -3.31 -0.97 -17.43
C ILE A 11 -4.50 -1.68 -18.09
N VAL A 12 -5.62 -1.78 -17.37
CA VAL A 12 -6.88 -2.34 -17.85
C VAL A 12 -7.96 -1.31 -17.58
N ASP A 13 -8.70 -0.92 -18.63
CA ASP A 13 -9.77 0.09 -18.54
C ASP A 13 -9.34 1.41 -17.86
N GLY A 14 -8.08 1.82 -18.04
CA GLY A 14 -7.52 3.03 -17.45
C GLY A 14 -7.09 2.90 -15.99
N HIS A 15 -7.16 1.70 -15.41
CA HIS A 15 -6.74 1.39 -14.05
C HIS A 15 -5.47 0.56 -14.06
N LEU A 16 -4.63 0.70 -13.02
CA LEU A 16 -3.46 -0.13 -12.84
C LEU A 16 -3.84 -1.40 -12.05
N HIS A 17 -3.61 -2.57 -12.65
CA HIS A 17 -3.96 -3.87 -12.11
C HIS A 17 -2.70 -4.66 -11.75
N ASN A 18 -2.77 -5.37 -10.62
CA ASN A 18 -1.74 -6.33 -10.22
C ASN A 18 -2.38 -7.55 -9.59
N GLN A 19 -1.86 -8.72 -9.96
CA GLN A 19 -2.07 -9.95 -9.25
C GLN A 19 -0.72 -10.41 -8.73
N ASN A 20 -0.46 -10.20 -7.44
CA ASN A 20 0.80 -10.60 -6.85
C ASN A 20 0.88 -12.14 -6.77
N GLN A 21 1.77 -12.74 -7.57
CA GLN A 21 1.98 -14.19 -7.65
C GLN A 21 3.11 -14.68 -6.73
N SER A 22 3.67 -13.76 -5.93
CA SER A 22 4.79 -14.04 -5.05
C SER A 22 4.44 -15.08 -3.97
N GLN A 23 5.07 -16.26 -4.06
CA GLN A 23 4.87 -17.34 -3.09
C GLN A 23 5.62 -17.11 -1.76
N ASN A 24 6.59 -16.19 -1.73
CA ASN A 24 7.36 -15.87 -0.52
C ASN A 24 6.84 -14.60 0.18
N GLY A 25 5.66 -14.11 -0.20
CA GLY A 25 5.04 -12.94 0.43
C GLY A 25 5.74 -11.62 0.10
N LYS A 26 6.68 -11.58 -0.86
CA LYS A 26 7.25 -10.32 -1.34
C LYS A 26 6.14 -9.47 -1.99
N GLN A 27 6.07 -8.22 -1.56
CA GLN A 27 5.21 -7.19 -2.13
C GLN A 27 5.59 -6.92 -3.59
N SER A 28 4.59 -6.77 -4.45
CA SER A 28 4.75 -6.14 -5.77
C SER A 28 4.42 -4.65 -5.66
N ARG A 29 5.10 -3.79 -6.41
CA ARG A 29 4.91 -2.33 -6.38
C ARG A 29 5.00 -1.72 -7.76
N TYR A 30 4.28 -0.63 -7.94
CA TYR A 30 4.50 0.34 -9.02
C TYR A 30 5.04 1.60 -8.36
N GLU A 31 6.35 1.83 -8.47
CA GLU A 31 7.04 2.85 -7.66
C GLU A 31 7.58 4.00 -8.52
N CYS A 32 7.45 5.22 -8.00
CA CYS A 32 7.99 6.41 -8.63
C CYS A 32 9.51 6.38 -8.50
N THR A 33 10.22 6.61 -9.60
CA THR A 33 11.69 6.67 -9.60
C THR A 33 12.22 8.06 -9.25
N GLN A 34 11.35 9.07 -9.23
CA GLN A 34 11.69 10.42 -8.77
C GLN A 34 11.55 10.50 -7.25
N LEU A 35 12.49 11.22 -6.62
CA LEU A 35 12.47 11.42 -5.17
C LEU A 35 11.21 12.22 -4.78
N PRO A 36 10.28 11.64 -3.99
CA PRO A 36 9.10 12.36 -3.54
C PRO A 36 9.46 13.40 -2.46
N PRO A 37 8.58 14.39 -2.21
CA PRO A 37 8.72 15.28 -1.07
C PRO A 37 8.77 14.50 0.25
N ARG A 38 9.54 15.02 1.22
CA ARG A 38 9.62 14.44 2.56
C ARG A 38 8.26 14.44 3.28
N ASP A 39 7.61 15.60 3.25
CA ASP A 39 6.26 15.79 3.79
C ASP A 39 5.29 15.84 2.61
N PHE A 40 4.21 15.07 2.66
CA PHE A 40 3.28 14.97 1.55
C PHE A 40 1.89 14.55 1.99
N VAL A 41 0.91 14.85 1.14
CA VAL A 41 -0.43 14.28 1.19
C VAL A 41 -0.65 13.53 -0.13
N ALA A 42 -1.09 12.28 -0.04
CA ALA A 42 -1.37 11.46 -1.21
C ALA A 42 -2.73 10.78 -1.05
N THR A 43 -3.55 10.86 -2.09
CA THR A 43 -4.86 10.21 -2.17
C THR A 43 -4.85 9.24 -3.34
N SER A 44 -5.29 8.01 -3.11
CA SER A 44 -5.38 6.99 -4.15
C SER A 44 -6.61 6.13 -3.96
N LYS A 45 -7.24 5.76 -5.08
CA LYS A 45 -8.36 4.84 -5.10
C LYS A 45 -7.87 3.42 -5.27
N PHE A 46 -8.38 2.53 -4.44
CA PHE A 46 -8.05 1.12 -4.49
C PHE A 46 -9.31 0.26 -4.56
N GLN A 47 -9.25 -0.77 -5.39
CA GLN A 47 -10.28 -1.79 -5.47
C GLN A 47 -9.62 -3.15 -5.31
N ILE A 48 -10.10 -3.94 -4.35
CA ILE A 48 -9.66 -5.32 -4.18
C ILE A 48 -10.66 -6.21 -4.91
N THR A 49 -10.25 -6.84 -6.01
CA THR A 49 -11.14 -7.65 -6.85
C THR A 49 -11.38 -9.04 -6.28
N GLY A 50 -10.39 -9.63 -5.59
CA GLY A 50 -10.49 -10.99 -5.03
C GLY A 50 -9.19 -11.53 -4.45
N GLY A 51 -9.12 -12.86 -4.23
CA GLY A 51 -7.95 -13.57 -3.68
C GLY A 51 -8.07 -13.92 -2.19
N ASN A 52 -7.18 -14.77 -1.67
CA ASN A 52 -7.27 -15.27 -0.29
C ASN A 52 -6.57 -14.35 0.73
N THR A 53 -5.35 -13.94 0.44
CA THR A 53 -4.57 -13.00 1.27
C THR A 53 -4.36 -11.74 0.47
N ARG A 54 -5.09 -10.67 0.81
CA ARG A 54 -5.13 -9.46 -0.01
C ARG A 54 -5.09 -8.21 0.84
N SER A 55 -4.18 -7.33 0.46
CA SER A 55 -4.02 -5.98 0.99
C SER A 55 -3.52 -5.13 -0.16
N ILE A 56 -4.01 -3.90 -0.25
CA ILE A 56 -3.58 -2.95 -1.27
C ILE A 56 -3.48 -1.57 -0.64
N GLY A 57 -2.55 -0.75 -1.12
CA GLY A 57 -2.32 0.56 -0.56
C GLY A 57 -1.07 1.23 -1.08
N LEU A 58 -0.59 2.20 -0.31
CA LEU A 58 0.57 3.03 -0.60
C LEU A 58 1.77 2.57 0.23
N CYS A 59 2.96 2.69 -0.34
CA CYS A 59 4.23 2.44 0.33
C CYS A 59 5.16 3.63 0.10
N PHE A 60 5.94 3.99 1.12
CA PHE A 60 6.83 5.15 1.10
C PHE A 60 8.05 4.92 2.01
N ASP A 61 9.03 5.82 1.89
CA ASP A 61 10.36 5.74 2.53
C ASP A 61 11.06 4.39 2.31
N ILE A 62 10.90 3.83 1.10
CA ILE A 62 11.45 2.51 0.76
C ILE A 62 12.96 2.63 0.61
N SER A 63 13.69 2.11 1.60
CA SER A 63 15.14 2.14 1.63
C SER A 63 15.67 0.97 2.47
N LYS A 64 16.99 0.78 2.51
CA LYS A 64 17.59 0.04 3.63
C LYS A 64 17.77 1.04 4.78
N PRO A 65 17.32 0.73 6.01
CA PRO A 65 16.88 -0.58 6.48
C PRO A 65 15.34 -0.81 6.52
N GLY A 66 14.52 0.09 5.99
CA GLY A 66 13.07 0.00 6.18
C GLY A 66 12.16 0.65 5.14
N GLN A 67 10.86 0.47 5.36
CA GLN A 67 9.79 1.05 4.55
C GLN A 67 8.51 1.17 5.38
N PHE A 68 7.59 2.03 4.96
CA PHE A 68 6.22 2.09 5.45
C PHE A 68 5.23 1.58 4.41
N ASN A 69 4.12 1.02 4.89
CA ASN A 69 2.97 0.68 4.07
C ASN A 69 1.70 1.14 4.79
N VAL A 70 0.84 1.86 4.08
CA VAL A 70 -0.55 2.10 4.50
C VAL A 70 -1.45 1.34 3.56
N TYR A 71 -2.26 0.42 4.09
CA TYR A 71 -3.10 -0.44 3.27
C TYR A 71 -4.43 -0.74 3.92
N ILE A 72 -5.39 -1.08 3.07
CA ILE A 72 -6.67 -1.68 3.47
C ILE A 72 -6.63 -3.19 3.26
N SER A 73 -7.29 -3.94 4.14
CA SER A 73 -7.39 -5.38 4.02
C SER A 73 -8.77 -5.92 4.43
N PRO A 74 -9.43 -6.73 3.57
CA PRO A 74 -10.65 -7.43 3.92
C PRO A 74 -10.41 -8.58 4.90
N SER A 75 -9.22 -9.15 4.97
CA SER A 75 -8.91 -10.20 5.96
C SER A 75 -8.88 -9.65 7.38
N GLY A 76 -8.39 -8.42 7.55
CA GLY A 76 -8.36 -7.74 8.86
C GLY A 76 -9.55 -6.83 9.13
N GLN A 77 -10.40 -6.55 8.13
CA GLN A 77 -11.43 -5.50 8.19
C GLN A 77 -10.84 -4.21 8.79
N GLN A 78 -9.74 -3.75 8.18
CA GLN A 78 -8.92 -2.68 8.73
C GLN A 78 -8.25 -1.83 7.65
N ILE A 79 -7.97 -0.59 8.02
CA ILE A 79 -6.83 0.17 7.51
C ILE A 79 -5.64 -0.04 8.46
N SER A 80 -4.43 -0.16 7.93
CA SER A 80 -3.23 -0.40 8.73
C SER A 80 -2.05 0.41 8.24
N LEU A 81 -1.32 0.99 9.19
CA LEU A 81 0.05 1.44 9.02
C LEU A 81 0.96 0.30 9.49
N ALA A 82 1.74 -0.24 8.57
CA ALA A 82 2.80 -1.18 8.84
C ALA A 82 4.16 -0.54 8.56
N GLN A 83 5.14 -0.87 9.39
CA GLN A 83 6.53 -0.50 9.19
C GLN A 83 7.37 -1.77 9.12
N THR A 84 8.19 -1.87 8.09
CA THR A 84 9.28 -2.85 8.05
C THR A 84 10.57 -2.12 8.40
N PHE A 85 11.32 -2.61 9.39
CA PHE A 85 12.61 -2.05 9.76
C PHE A 85 13.56 -3.18 10.16
N ASN A 86 14.75 -3.24 9.55
CA ASN A 86 15.70 -4.35 9.73
C ASN A 86 15.04 -5.74 9.54
N GLY A 87 14.16 -5.85 8.54
CA GLY A 87 13.42 -7.09 8.23
C GLY A 87 12.31 -7.46 9.22
N LYS A 88 12.06 -6.66 10.26
CA LYS A 88 10.98 -6.87 11.22
C LYS A 88 9.78 -6.00 10.87
N ASN A 89 8.59 -6.60 10.92
CA ASN A 89 7.33 -5.89 10.70
C ASN A 89 6.71 -5.47 12.04
N THR A 90 6.34 -4.20 12.14
CA THR A 90 5.55 -3.63 13.24
C THR A 90 4.31 -2.94 12.68
N TYR A 91 3.30 -2.73 13.54
CA TYR A 91 2.02 -2.17 13.14
C TYR A 91 1.62 -1.04 14.09
N PRO A 92 2.25 0.14 13.99
CA PRO A 92 2.06 1.23 14.94
C PRO A 92 0.65 1.85 14.90
N GLY A 93 -0.10 1.69 13.81
CA GLY A 93 -1.45 2.23 13.67
C GLY A 93 -2.39 1.26 12.96
N ARG A 94 -3.58 1.05 13.53
CA ARG A 94 -4.66 0.27 12.92
C ARG A 94 -6.02 0.90 13.25
N GLY A 95 -6.87 1.01 12.23
CA GLY A 95 -8.25 1.47 12.37
C GLY A 95 -9.21 0.39 11.89
N LYS A 96 -10.35 0.23 12.57
CA LYS A 96 -11.43 -0.64 12.07
C LYS A 96 -12.03 -0.01 10.82
N GLN A 97 -12.06 -0.75 9.73
CA GLN A 97 -12.65 -0.32 8.46
C GLN A 97 -13.26 -1.53 7.77
N ALA A 98 -14.56 -1.50 7.50
CA ALA A 98 -15.17 -2.56 6.71
C ALA A 98 -14.62 -2.50 5.28
N VAL A 99 -13.99 -3.60 4.83
CA VAL A 99 -13.39 -3.73 3.50
C VAL A 99 -14.01 -4.93 2.78
N LYS A 100 -14.62 -4.68 1.64
CA LYS A 100 -15.31 -5.67 0.80
C LYS A 100 -14.64 -5.74 -0.57
N ASN A 101 -14.75 -6.90 -1.22
CA ASN A 101 -14.28 -7.04 -2.59
C ASN A 101 -15.18 -6.29 -3.55
N GLY A 102 -14.62 -5.75 -4.62
CA GLY A 102 -15.33 -5.01 -5.65
C GLY A 102 -15.68 -3.57 -5.26
N GLU A 103 -15.61 -3.21 -3.98
CA GLU A 103 -15.80 -1.83 -3.53
C GLU A 103 -14.53 -0.99 -3.78
N ILE A 104 -14.74 0.29 -4.11
CA ILE A 104 -13.66 1.26 -4.28
C ILE A 104 -13.49 2.02 -2.96
N TYR A 105 -12.26 2.09 -2.49
CA TYR A 105 -11.87 2.82 -1.30
C TYR A 105 -10.88 3.92 -1.66
N GLU A 106 -11.18 5.16 -1.29
CA GLU A 106 -10.27 6.29 -1.47
C GLU A 106 -9.42 6.45 -0.21
N VAL A 107 -8.18 5.97 -0.26
CA VAL A 107 -7.26 6.05 0.87
C VAL A 107 -6.45 7.33 0.75
N THR A 108 -6.48 8.15 1.79
CA THR A 108 -5.60 9.32 1.91
C THR A 108 -4.58 9.12 3.02
N ILE A 109 -3.33 9.48 2.74
CA ILE A 109 -2.25 9.55 3.71
C ILE A 109 -1.70 10.97 3.78
N ALA A 110 -1.43 11.43 4.99
CA ALA A 110 -0.71 12.66 5.26
C ALA A 110 0.52 12.34 6.12
N VAL A 111 1.70 12.63 5.57
CA VAL A 111 3.00 12.38 6.21
C VAL A 111 3.65 13.72 6.52
N ARG A 112 4.05 13.88 7.78
CA ARG A 112 4.81 15.05 8.25
C ARG A 112 5.89 14.61 9.21
N ASP A 113 7.14 14.67 8.76
CA ASP A 113 8.31 14.08 9.43
C ASP A 113 8.04 12.61 9.83
N ARG A 114 7.79 12.34 11.11
CA ARG A 114 7.52 10.99 11.63
C ARG A 114 6.04 10.70 11.86
N LEU A 115 5.17 11.70 11.71
CA LEU A 115 3.74 11.54 11.87
C LEU A 115 3.13 11.03 10.57
N VAL A 116 2.33 9.97 10.70
CA VAL A 116 1.58 9.40 9.59
C VAL A 116 0.11 9.33 10.01
N ASN A 117 -0.73 10.11 9.32
CA ASN A 117 -2.18 10.00 9.39
C ASN A 117 -2.68 9.29 8.15
N ALA A 118 -3.65 8.39 8.33
CA ALA A 118 -4.25 7.65 7.24
C ALA A 118 -5.74 7.47 7.49
N TRP A 119 -6.55 7.66 6.45
CA TRP A 119 -8.00 7.50 6.49
C TRP A 119 -8.53 6.99 5.15
N VAL A 120 -9.74 6.45 5.20
CA VAL A 120 -10.53 5.93 4.07
C VAL A 120 -11.84 6.68 4.02
#